data_AF-A0A7W1W6X5-F1
#
_entry.id   AF-A0A7W1W6X5-F1
#
_cell.length_a   1.000
_cell.length_b   1.000
_cell.length_c   1.000
_cell.angle_alpha   90.00
_cell.angle_beta   90.00
_cell.angle_gamma   90.00
#
_symmetry.space_group_name_H-M   'P 1'
#
loop_
_entity.id
_entity.type
_entity.pdbx_description
1 polymer ?
#
loop_
_entity_poly.entity_id
_entity_poly.type
_entity_poly.pdbx_seq_one_letter_code
_entity_poly.pdbx_strand_id
1 'polypeptide(L)'
;MPIKTGGISNIASENLRIIKNRQPLPAVSFYPLPLTSIKPRGWLRRQLRIQADGVTGKLDEFWKDLDANSGWLGGTGEDWERGPYYMDGLVPLAYLLDDPKLIAKANKWVGWTLSNQRADGSIGPVKNDAWWARMIMMKVLIQHY
;
A
#
# COMPACT_ATOMS: atom_id res chain seq x y z
N MET A 1 12.29 -41.10 7.21
CA MET A 1 11.44 -40.21 6.39
C MET A 1 11.76 -38.78 6.82
N PRO A 2 12.41 -37.94 5.99
CA PRO A 2 12.82 -36.60 6.42
C PRO A 2 11.66 -35.61 6.26
N ILE A 3 11.49 -34.77 7.28
CA ILE A 3 10.52 -33.66 7.29
C ILE A 3 11.10 -32.53 6.44
N LYS A 4 10.38 -32.12 5.39
CA LYS A 4 10.74 -30.95 4.58
C LYS A 4 10.54 -29.68 5.42
N THR A 5 11.64 -29.06 5.83
CA THR A 5 11.69 -27.66 6.27
C THR A 5 11.73 -26.77 5.04
N GLY A 6 10.59 -26.24 4.61
CA GLY A 6 10.52 -25.26 3.53
C GLY A 6 9.40 -24.28 3.77
N GLY A 7 9.70 -22.98 3.78
CA GLY A 7 8.65 -21.98 3.56
C GLY A 7 8.79 -20.58 4.14
N ILE A 8 9.82 -20.25 4.93
CA ILE A 8 9.95 -18.88 5.48
C ILE A 8 10.94 -18.02 4.68
N SER A 9 11.86 -18.63 3.92
CA SER A 9 12.90 -17.91 3.18
C SER A 9 12.48 -17.38 1.79
N ASN A 10 11.33 -17.79 1.25
CA ASN A 10 10.95 -17.44 -0.13
C ASN A 10 10.19 -16.11 -0.26
N ILE A 11 9.43 -15.70 0.75
CA ILE A 11 8.52 -14.54 0.65
C ILE A 11 9.30 -13.22 0.50
N ALA A 12 10.44 -13.09 1.18
CA ALA A 12 11.28 -11.89 1.07
C ALA A 12 11.93 -11.72 -0.32
N SER A 13 12.12 -12.82 -1.06
CA SER A 13 12.78 -12.80 -2.38
C SER A 13 11.82 -12.46 -3.53
N GLU A 14 10.52 -12.75 -3.40
CA GLU A 14 9.52 -12.44 -4.43
C GLU A 14 9.22 -10.94 -4.54
N ASN A 15 9.21 -10.21 -3.41
CA ASN A 15 8.93 -8.78 -3.35
C ASN A 15 10.02 -7.86 -3.97
N LEU A 16 11.15 -8.43 -4.41
CA LEU A 16 12.25 -7.68 -5.05
C LEU A 16 12.32 -7.89 -6.57
N ARG A 17 11.31 -8.52 -7.17
CA ARG A 17 11.29 -8.79 -8.60
C ARG A 17 10.98 -7.51 -9.39
N ILE A 18 11.95 -7.02 -10.16
CA ILE A 18 11.71 -5.96 -11.16
C ILE A 18 10.73 -6.47 -12.22
N ILE A 19 9.59 -5.79 -12.35
CA ILE A 19 8.59 -6.09 -13.39
C ILE A 19 9.02 -5.47 -14.71
N LYS A 20 9.32 -6.34 -15.68
CA LYS A 20 9.66 -5.93 -17.05
C LYS A 20 8.43 -5.92 -17.95
N ASN A 21 8.47 -5.12 -19.00
CA ASN A 21 7.48 -5.12 -20.06
C ASN A 21 7.32 -6.53 -20.63
N ARG A 22 6.07 -6.98 -20.71
CA ARG A 22 5.70 -8.25 -21.36
C ARG A 22 5.46 -7.99 -22.84
N GLN A 23 5.74 -8.99 -23.69
CA GLN A 23 5.39 -8.91 -25.11
C GLN A 23 3.90 -8.58 -25.27
N PRO A 24 3.52 -7.71 -26.24
CA PRO A 24 4.33 -7.15 -27.33
C PRO A 24 5.01 -5.80 -27.00
N LEU A 25 4.97 -5.34 -25.75
CA LEU A 25 5.56 -4.05 -25.38
C LEU A 25 7.10 -4.09 -25.52
N PRO A 26 7.74 -3.06 -26.12
CA PRO A 26 9.18 -3.03 -26.29
C PRO A 26 9.89 -2.98 -24.92
N ALA A 27 11.12 -3.51 -24.89
CA ALA A 27 11.98 -3.36 -23.72
C ALA A 27 12.31 -1.86 -23.51
N VAL A 28 12.48 -1.47 -22.25
CA VAL A 28 12.82 -0.10 -21.85
C VAL A 28 14.17 -0.10 -21.12
N SER A 29 14.89 1.01 -21.18
CA SER A 29 16.21 1.15 -20.58
C SER A 29 16.18 1.14 -19.04
N PHE A 30 15.06 1.58 -18.45
CA PHE A 30 14.91 1.69 -17.00
C PHE A 30 13.59 1.07 -16.54
N TYR A 31 13.64 0.42 -15.40
CA TYR A 31 12.48 -0.13 -14.71
C TYR A 31 12.41 0.46 -13.30
N PRO A 32 11.20 0.71 -12.77
CA PRO A 32 11.05 1.14 -11.40
C PRO A 32 11.63 0.08 -10.46
N LEU A 33 12.35 0.53 -9.43
CA LEU A 33 12.84 -0.37 -8.41
C LEU A 33 11.69 -0.72 -7.45
N PRO A 34 11.57 -1.98 -7.01
CA PRO A 34 10.57 -2.37 -6.02
C PRO A 34 10.69 -1.54 -4.74
N LEU A 35 9.58 -1.29 -4.07
CA LEU A 35 9.59 -0.68 -2.75
C LEU A 35 10.50 -1.50 -1.83
N THR A 36 11.26 -0.83 -0.97
CA THR A 36 12.27 -1.42 -0.06
C THR A 36 13.58 -1.91 -0.66
N SER A 37 13.74 -1.92 -1.99
CA SER A 37 15.03 -2.18 -2.65
C SER A 37 16.13 -1.19 -2.25
N ILE A 38 15.73 0.01 -1.85
CA ILE A 38 16.59 1.03 -1.23
C ILE A 38 16.00 1.34 0.14
N LYS A 39 16.84 1.30 1.18
CA LYS A 39 16.44 1.64 2.56
C LYS A 39 16.99 3.00 2.98
N PRO A 40 16.17 3.84 3.63
CA PRO A 40 16.60 5.16 4.09
C PRO A 40 17.59 5.03 5.25
N ARG A 41 18.61 5.90 5.28
CA ARG A 41 19.57 6.03 6.39
C ARG A 41 19.76 7.49 6.79
N GLY A 42 20.43 7.72 7.91
CA GLY A 42 20.80 9.07 8.38
C GLY A 42 19.61 10.02 8.45
N TRP A 43 19.77 11.21 7.85
CA TRP A 43 18.74 12.26 7.87
C TRP A 43 17.40 11.82 7.27
N LEU A 44 17.39 11.13 6.12
CA LEU A 44 16.14 10.71 5.47
C LEU A 44 15.36 9.73 6.35
N ARG A 45 16.05 8.76 6.98
CA ARG A 45 15.40 7.83 7.92
C ARG A 45 14.79 8.59 9.10
N ARG A 46 15.46 9.64 9.59
CA ARG A 46 14.92 10.49 10.66
C ARG A 46 13.65 11.23 10.21
N GLN A 47 13.62 11.78 8.99
CA GLN A 47 12.42 12.47 8.48
C GLN A 47 11.23 11.52 8.36
N LEU A 48 11.45 10.31 7.83
CA LEU A 48 10.41 9.29 7.78
C LEU A 48 9.94 8.90 9.19
N ARG A 49 10.85 8.75 10.14
CA ARG A 49 10.47 8.46 11.54
C ARG A 49 9.62 9.58 12.15
N ILE A 50 9.92 10.85 11.86
CA ILE A 50 9.08 11.99 12.30
C ILE A 50 7.68 11.90 11.71
N GLN A 51 7.54 11.55 10.42
CA GLN A 51 6.21 11.37 9.79
C GLN A 51 5.44 10.19 10.41
N ALA A 52 6.14 9.08 10.68
CA ALA A 52 5.59 7.88 11.32
C ALA A 52 5.13 8.15 12.75
N ASP A 53 5.88 8.91 13.54
CA ASP A 53 5.54 9.20 14.93
C ASP A 53 4.52 10.37 15.05
N GLY A 54 4.36 11.13 13.97
CA GLY A 54 3.49 12.29 13.83
C GLY A 54 2.23 12.02 13.00
N VAL A 55 1.95 12.93 12.06
CA VAL A 55 0.66 13.00 11.34
C VAL A 55 0.39 11.69 10.59
N THR A 56 1.24 11.27 9.66
CA THR A 56 0.96 10.10 8.81
C THR A 56 0.70 8.81 9.61
N GLY A 57 1.43 8.57 10.70
CA GLY A 57 1.23 7.36 11.49
C GLY A 57 0.03 7.41 12.45
N LYS A 58 -0.56 8.58 12.68
CA LYS A 58 -1.64 8.78 13.67
C LYS A 58 -2.89 9.43 13.11
N LEU A 59 -2.92 9.80 11.83
CA LEU A 59 -4.00 10.59 11.24
C LEU A 59 -5.38 9.90 11.39
N ASP A 60 -5.39 8.56 11.26
CA ASP A 60 -6.55 7.69 11.46
C ASP A 60 -7.09 7.66 12.90
N GLU A 61 -6.31 8.14 13.88
CA GLU A 61 -6.70 8.14 15.30
C GLU A 61 -7.59 9.33 15.67
N PHE A 62 -7.56 10.40 14.88
CA PHE A 62 -8.29 11.63 15.20
C PHE A 62 -9.02 12.26 14.00
N TRP A 63 -8.67 11.93 12.76
CA TRP A 63 -9.37 12.44 11.60
C TRP A 63 -10.47 11.48 11.17
N LYS A 64 -11.72 11.89 11.39
CA LYS A 64 -12.94 11.11 11.15
C LYS A 64 -13.01 10.46 9.76
N ASP A 65 -12.45 11.09 8.73
CA ASP A 65 -12.54 10.58 7.37
C ASP A 65 -11.68 9.33 7.12
N LEU A 66 -10.75 9.05 8.03
CA LEU A 66 -9.84 7.90 7.99
C LEU A 66 -10.10 6.90 9.13
N ASP A 67 -11.21 7.04 9.84
CA ASP A 67 -11.61 6.08 10.84
C ASP A 67 -12.21 4.81 10.19
N ALA A 68 -12.72 3.89 11.02
CA ALA A 68 -13.31 2.64 10.55
C ALA A 68 -14.58 2.82 9.69
N ASN A 69 -15.20 4.00 9.70
CA ASN A 69 -16.36 4.34 8.89
C ASN A 69 -16.00 4.92 7.51
N SER A 70 -14.71 5.01 7.14
CA SER A 70 -14.32 5.37 5.78
C SER A 70 -14.98 4.44 4.75
N GLY A 71 -15.46 5.00 3.63
CA GLY A 71 -15.99 4.22 2.51
C GLY A 71 -14.95 3.27 1.93
N TRP A 72 -13.67 3.63 2.01
CA TRP A 72 -12.52 2.79 1.63
C TRP A 72 -12.21 1.67 2.64
N LEU A 73 -13.05 1.53 3.67
CA LEU A 73 -13.09 0.40 4.61
C LEU A 73 -14.50 -0.18 4.73
N GLY A 74 -15.41 0.16 3.81
CA GLY A 74 -16.78 -0.37 3.75
C GLY A 74 -17.80 0.38 4.61
N GLY A 75 -17.41 1.49 5.24
CA GLY A 75 -18.32 2.36 5.96
C GLY A 75 -19.12 3.31 5.06
N THR A 76 -19.82 4.26 5.68
CA THR A 76 -20.65 5.27 4.99
C THR A 76 -20.07 6.68 5.05
N GLY A 77 -18.83 6.82 5.52
CA GLY A 77 -18.11 8.07 5.64
C GLY A 77 -17.48 8.50 4.32
N GLU A 78 -16.30 9.15 4.40
CA GLU A 78 -15.59 9.65 3.23
C GLU A 78 -15.26 8.52 2.24
N ASP A 79 -15.62 8.72 0.98
CA ASP A 79 -15.53 7.70 -0.07
C ASP A 79 -14.84 8.19 -1.34
N TRP A 80 -14.23 9.37 -1.29
CA TRP A 80 -13.56 9.99 -2.42
C TRP A 80 -12.05 9.77 -2.33
N GLU A 81 -11.25 10.77 -2.01
CA GLU A 81 -9.80 10.73 -2.19
C GLU A 81 -8.97 10.68 -0.90
N ARG A 82 -9.56 10.93 0.27
CA ARG A 82 -8.77 11.07 1.52
C ARG A 82 -8.16 9.73 1.94
N GLY A 83 -8.93 8.64 1.89
CA GLY A 83 -8.43 7.29 2.14
C GLY A 83 -7.25 6.90 1.22
N PRO A 84 -7.40 7.00 -0.11
CA PRO A 84 -6.32 6.72 -1.06
C PRO A 84 -5.07 7.57 -0.85
N TYR A 85 -5.20 8.88 -0.61
CA TYR A 85 -4.03 9.75 -0.36
C TYR A 85 -3.31 9.41 0.94
N TYR A 86 -4.07 9.12 2.00
CA TYR A 86 -3.50 8.63 3.25
C TYR A 86 -2.67 7.36 3.02
N MET A 87 -3.23 6.42 2.25
CA MET A 87 -2.57 5.17 1.90
C MET A 87 -1.33 5.34 1.02
N ASP A 88 -1.33 6.29 0.09
CA ASP A 88 -0.17 6.61 -0.77
C ASP A 88 1.03 7.14 0.04
N GLY A 89 0.78 7.76 1.20
CA GLY A 89 1.81 8.10 2.17
C GLY A 89 2.16 6.96 3.13
N LEU A 90 1.15 6.29 3.68
CA LEU A 90 1.32 5.28 4.73
C LEU A 90 2.07 4.04 4.25
N VAL A 91 1.74 3.50 3.07
CA VAL A 91 2.34 2.26 2.55
C VAL A 91 3.86 2.40 2.38
N PRO A 92 4.40 3.33 1.58
CA PRO A 92 5.84 3.45 1.44
C PRO A 92 6.52 3.73 2.78
N LEU A 93 5.92 4.56 3.63
CA LEU A 93 6.45 4.88 4.95
C LEU A 93 6.61 3.62 5.83
N ALA A 94 5.56 2.80 5.91
CA ALA A 94 5.52 1.59 6.71
C ALA A 94 6.63 0.60 6.31
N TYR A 95 6.73 0.30 5.01
CA TYR A 95 7.66 -0.68 4.49
C TYR A 95 9.10 -0.16 4.39
N LEU A 96 9.33 1.14 4.15
CA LEU A 96 10.69 1.72 4.18
C LEU A 96 11.26 1.73 5.59
N LEU A 97 10.43 1.94 6.61
CA LEU A 97 10.83 1.91 8.02
C LEU A 97 10.80 0.53 8.66
N ASP A 98 10.24 -0.47 7.97
CA ASP A 98 10.00 -1.82 8.49
C ASP A 98 9.24 -1.78 9.83
N ASP A 99 8.20 -0.93 9.88
CA ASP A 99 7.46 -0.68 11.10
C ASP A 99 6.21 -1.58 11.18
N PRO A 100 6.18 -2.59 12.07
CA PRO A 100 5.11 -3.57 12.08
C PRO A 100 3.74 -2.97 12.41
N LYS A 101 3.69 -1.86 13.16
CA LYS A 101 2.41 -1.20 13.49
C LYS A 101 1.86 -0.48 12.26
N LEU A 102 2.70 0.24 11.54
CA LEU A 102 2.29 0.91 10.31
C LEU A 102 1.98 -0.09 9.19
N ILE A 103 2.72 -1.20 9.09
CA ILE A 103 2.43 -2.28 8.14
C ILE A 103 1.06 -2.88 8.44
N ALA A 104 0.72 -3.11 9.71
CA ALA A 104 -0.60 -3.60 10.10
C ALA A 104 -1.72 -2.61 9.69
N LYS A 105 -1.51 -1.30 9.91
CA LYS A 105 -2.43 -0.26 9.42
C LYS A 105 -2.57 -0.34 7.89
N ALA A 106 -1.48 -0.34 7.14
CA ALA A 106 -1.50 -0.42 5.67
C ALA A 106 -2.23 -1.68 5.16
N ASN A 107 -1.94 -2.85 5.74
CA ASN A 107 -2.55 -4.12 5.36
C ASN A 107 -4.07 -4.14 5.57
N LYS A 108 -4.59 -3.43 6.58
CA LYS A 108 -6.05 -3.31 6.80
C LYS A 108 -6.74 -2.71 5.56
N TRP A 109 -6.22 -1.60 5.05
CA TRP A 109 -6.80 -0.85 3.93
C TRP A 109 -6.58 -1.56 2.59
N VAL A 110 -5.35 -2.05 2.33
CA VAL A 110 -5.06 -2.82 1.10
C VAL A 110 -5.87 -4.11 1.08
N GLY A 111 -5.90 -4.84 2.20
CA GLY A 111 -6.66 -6.08 2.35
C GLY A 111 -8.15 -5.89 2.11
N TRP A 112 -8.73 -4.82 2.66
CA TRP A 112 -10.13 -4.47 2.36
C TRP A 112 -10.35 -4.20 0.87
N THR A 113 -9.49 -3.38 0.27
CA THR A 113 -9.60 -2.99 -1.15
C THR A 113 -9.59 -4.21 -2.07
N LEU A 114 -8.67 -5.16 -1.84
CA LEU A 114 -8.55 -6.37 -2.65
C LEU A 114 -9.66 -7.39 -2.38
N SER A 115 -10.12 -7.50 -1.14
CA SER A 115 -11.18 -8.45 -0.77
C SER A 115 -12.59 -7.97 -1.15
N ASN A 116 -12.73 -6.70 -1.51
CA ASN A 116 -14.01 -6.08 -1.89
C ASN A 116 -14.03 -5.64 -3.37
N GLN A 117 -13.26 -6.33 -4.22
CA GLN A 117 -13.38 -6.16 -5.66
C GLN A 117 -14.79 -6.58 -6.13
N ARG A 118 -15.44 -5.75 -6.93
CA ARG A 118 -16.76 -6.01 -7.50
C ARG A 118 -16.67 -7.03 -8.64
N ALA A 119 -17.80 -7.61 -9.02
CA ALA A 119 -17.88 -8.62 -10.10
C ALA A 119 -17.40 -8.10 -11.47
N ASP A 120 -17.45 -6.79 -11.70
CA ASP A 120 -16.93 -6.11 -12.90
C ASP A 120 -15.42 -5.80 -12.83
N GLY A 121 -14.74 -6.19 -11.74
CA GLY A 121 -13.33 -5.96 -11.50
C GLY A 121 -13.01 -4.60 -10.85
N SER A 122 -14.00 -3.73 -10.65
CA SER A 122 -13.77 -2.44 -10.01
C SER A 122 -13.47 -2.59 -8.52
N ILE A 123 -12.61 -1.70 -8.01
CA ILE A 123 -12.27 -1.57 -6.59
C ILE A 123 -12.86 -0.29 -5.99
N GLY A 124 -12.86 -0.21 -4.66
CA GLY A 124 -13.24 0.97 -3.89
C GLY A 124 -14.74 1.10 -3.57
N PRO A 125 -15.14 2.24 -2.99
CA PRO A 125 -16.51 2.47 -2.53
C PRO A 125 -17.54 2.40 -3.67
N VAL A 126 -18.72 1.83 -3.40
CA VAL A 126 -19.76 1.61 -4.41
C VAL A 126 -20.46 2.91 -4.82
N LYS A 127 -20.64 3.84 -3.87
CA LYS A 127 -21.38 5.10 -4.08
C LYS A 127 -20.61 6.14 -4.88
N ASN A 128 -19.30 5.95 -5.06
CA ASN A 128 -18.42 6.88 -5.72
C ASN A 128 -17.76 6.21 -6.93
N ASP A 129 -18.18 6.60 -8.13
CA ASP A 129 -17.64 6.08 -9.38
C ASP A 129 -16.48 6.91 -9.95
N ALA A 130 -15.96 7.90 -9.19
CA ALA A 130 -14.87 8.74 -9.64
C ALA A 130 -13.57 7.96 -9.90
N TRP A 131 -13.03 8.13 -11.10
CA TRP A 131 -11.77 7.51 -11.51
C TRP A 131 -10.57 8.00 -10.72
N TRP A 132 -10.57 9.26 -10.29
CA TRP A 132 -9.45 9.90 -9.62
C TRP A 132 -8.98 9.13 -8.38
N ALA A 133 -9.91 8.86 -7.45
CA ALA A 133 -9.60 8.16 -6.23
C ALA A 133 -9.13 6.72 -6.47
N ARG A 134 -9.72 6.04 -7.46
CA ARG A 134 -9.27 4.70 -7.87
C ARG A 134 -7.86 4.72 -8.43
N MET A 135 -7.49 5.72 -9.22
CA MET A 135 -6.12 5.84 -9.75
C MET A 135 -5.09 6.02 -8.63
N ILE A 136 -5.42 6.79 -7.59
CA ILE A 136 -4.55 6.91 -6.40
C ILE A 136 -4.45 5.56 -5.69
N MET A 137 -5.57 4.87 -5.47
CA MET A 137 -5.54 3.54 -4.84
C MET A 137 -4.77 2.51 -5.70
N MET A 138 -4.84 2.59 -7.02
CA MET A 138 -4.03 1.74 -7.90
C MET A 138 -2.52 1.99 -7.69
N LYS A 139 -2.11 3.25 -7.52
CA LYS A 139 -0.72 3.60 -7.16
C LYS A 139 -0.31 2.99 -5.82
N VAL A 140 -1.22 2.93 -4.84
CA VAL A 140 -0.99 2.25 -3.55
C VAL A 140 -0.77 0.75 -3.74
N LEU A 141 -1.65 0.09 -4.51
CA LEU A 141 -1.56 -1.36 -4.75
C LEU A 141 -0.25 -1.74 -5.46
N ILE A 142 0.21 -0.93 -6.42
CA ILE A 142 1.50 -1.12 -7.11
C ILE A 142 2.70 -1.04 -6.15
N GLN A 143 2.59 -0.32 -5.03
CA GLN A 143 3.67 -0.19 -4.05
C GLN A 143 3.65 -1.29 -2.99
N HIS A 144 2.51 -1.96 -2.78
CA HIS A 144 2.33 -2.99 -1.76
C HIS A 144 2.76 -4.39 -2.24
N TYR A 145 2.71 -4.64 -3.56
CA TYR A 145 3.06 -5.88 -4.26
C TYR A 145 4.15 -5.67 -5.32
#